data_AF-A0A2D3D815-F1
#
_entry.id   AF-A0A2D3D815-F1
#
_cell.length_a   1.000
_cell.length_b   1.000
_cell.length_c   1.000
_cell.angle_alpha   90.00
_cell.angle_beta   90.00
_cell.angle_gamma   90.00
#
_symmetry.space_group_name_H-M   'P 1'
#
loop_
_entity.id
_entity.type
_entity.pdbx_description
1 polymer ?
#
loop_
_entity_poly.entity_id
_entity_poly.type
_entity_poly.pdbx_seq_one_letter_code
_entity_poly.pdbx_strand_id
1 'polypeptide(L)'
;MPIMLAQAVVLAATLTFCEIFCAPLTATFRPAVFALVPWAGVASLLAVMFAFVVGFALLWCAESFAYRMRRRLQPLVYAAIGALSFGVWTVWVVLGVRNMITGRLGAGALSAHDTTIAAVSGALLGMAAFFAAYTLGERLARHRAALAALAVASALVACYGGYVLFVMLHTL
;
A
#
# COMPACT_ATOMS: atom_id res chain seq x y z
N MET A 1 -21.84 6.53 6.85
CA MET A 1 -21.09 5.83 5.80
C MET A 1 -21.03 4.36 6.20
N PRO A 2 -21.14 3.41 5.27
CA PRO A 2 -20.93 1.99 5.60
C PRO A 2 -19.53 1.81 6.18
N ILE A 3 -19.42 1.07 7.29
CA ILE A 3 -18.19 0.93 8.08
C ILE A 3 -17.05 0.31 7.24
N MET A 4 -17.37 -0.66 6.38
CA MET A 4 -16.39 -1.28 5.48
C MET A 4 -15.76 -0.29 4.49
N LEU A 5 -16.55 0.63 3.92
CA LEU A 5 -16.02 1.68 3.04
C LEU A 5 -15.09 2.61 3.83
N ALA A 6 -15.47 2.96 5.06
CA ALA A 6 -14.65 3.81 5.91
C ALA A 6 -13.31 3.15 6.23
N GLN A 7 -13.30 1.85 6.56
CA GLN A 7 -12.08 1.09 6.81
C GLN A 7 -11.20 0.99 5.55
N ALA A 8 -11.78 0.80 4.37
CA ALA A 8 -11.04 0.74 3.12
C ALA A 8 -10.36 2.06 2.76
N VAL A 9 -11.05 3.18 2.97
CA VAL A 9 -10.46 4.52 2.78
C VAL A 9 -9.34 4.78 3.78
N VAL A 10 -9.52 4.37 5.04
CA VAL A 10 -8.46 4.47 6.07
C VAL A 10 -7.27 3.59 5.71
N LEU A 11 -7.50 2.37 5.22
CA LEU A 11 -6.45 1.47 4.73
C LEU A 11 -5.66 2.16 3.61
N ALA A 12 -6.35 2.66 2.59
CA ALA A 12 -5.73 3.34 1.46
C ALA A 12 -4.91 4.55 1.92
N ALA A 13 -5.49 5.41 2.75
CA ALA A 13 -4.80 6.60 3.27
C ALA A 13 -3.56 6.23 4.09
N THR A 14 -3.66 5.22 4.96
CA THR A 14 -2.55 4.78 5.80
C THR A 14 -1.43 4.19 4.96
N LEU A 15 -1.75 3.31 3.99
CA LEU A 15 -0.74 2.76 3.08
C LEU A 15 -0.09 3.83 2.21
N THR A 16 -0.87 4.80 1.70
CA THR A 16 -0.35 5.91 0.90
C THR A 16 0.63 6.75 1.71
N PHE A 17 0.26 7.11 2.94
CA PHE A 17 1.13 7.86 3.84
C PHE A 17 2.40 7.07 4.15
N CYS A 18 2.25 5.82 4.58
CA CYS A 18 3.35 4.91 4.88
C CYS A 18 4.32 4.73 3.70
N GLU A 19 3.81 4.58 2.47
CA GLU A 19 4.66 4.46 1.29
C GLU A 19 5.41 5.74 0.95
N ILE A 20 4.85 6.92 1.19
CA ILE A 20 5.59 8.17 1.00
C ILE A 20 6.84 8.21 1.91
N PHE A 21 6.74 7.68 3.13
CA PHE A 21 7.88 7.59 4.06
C PHE A 21 8.80 6.40 3.80
N CYS A 22 8.31 5.31 3.21
CA CYS A 22 9.11 4.12 2.88
C CYS A 22 9.71 4.13 1.47
N ALA A 23 9.23 4.97 0.57
CA ALA A 23 9.79 5.18 -0.76
C ALA A 23 11.30 5.52 -0.76
N PRO A 24 11.87 6.26 0.20
CA PRO A 24 13.31 6.48 0.28
C PRO A 24 14.12 5.20 0.55
N LEU A 25 13.58 4.28 1.37
CA LEU A 25 14.22 2.99 1.66
C LEU A 25 14.32 2.14 0.40
N THR A 26 13.25 2.10 -0.42
CA THR A 26 13.24 1.33 -1.66
C THR A 26 14.01 2.01 -2.80
N ALA A 27 14.04 3.35 -2.85
CA ALA A 27 14.83 4.11 -3.82
C ALA A 27 16.35 3.90 -3.66
N THR A 28 16.82 3.68 -2.42
CA THR A 28 18.25 3.48 -2.11
C THR A 28 18.84 2.21 -2.74
N PHE A 29 18.03 1.22 -3.13
CA PHE A 29 18.57 0.02 -3.79
C PHE A 29 19.21 0.32 -5.15
N ARG A 30 18.81 1.41 -5.84
CA ARG A 30 19.44 1.88 -7.10
C ARG A 30 19.30 3.41 -7.24
N PRO A 31 20.15 4.21 -6.58
CA PRO A 31 20.01 5.67 -6.54
C PRO A 31 20.23 6.35 -7.90
N ALA A 32 20.91 5.69 -8.84
CA ALA A 32 21.18 6.21 -10.19
C ALA A 32 20.01 6.07 -11.17
N VAL A 33 18.95 5.31 -10.83
CA VAL A 33 17.90 4.89 -11.77
C VAL A 33 16.53 5.47 -11.44
N PHE A 34 16.27 5.79 -10.17
CA PHE A 34 14.99 6.36 -9.73
C PHE A 34 15.19 7.61 -8.88
N ALA A 35 14.62 8.72 -9.33
CA ALA A 35 14.42 9.88 -8.47
C ALA A 35 13.38 9.55 -7.38
N LEU A 36 13.66 9.99 -6.15
CA LEU A 36 12.88 9.68 -4.94
C LEU A 36 11.39 10.05 -5.10
N VAL A 37 11.13 11.25 -5.62
CA VAL A 37 9.79 11.83 -5.71
C VAL A 37 8.92 11.11 -6.75
N PRO A 38 9.41 10.83 -7.98
CA PRO A 38 8.68 10.00 -8.93
C PRO A 38 8.36 8.59 -8.40
N TRP A 39 9.33 7.91 -7.79
CA TRP A 39 9.11 6.55 -7.28
C TRP A 39 8.09 6.53 -6.13
N ALA A 40 8.14 7.49 -5.20
CA ALA A 40 7.14 7.63 -4.14
C ALA A 40 5.72 7.78 -4.70
N GLY A 41 5.56 8.54 -5.80
CA GLY A 41 4.30 8.64 -6.53
C GLY A 41 3.81 7.27 -7.04
N VAL A 42 4.67 6.52 -7.74
CA VAL A 42 4.31 5.19 -8.28
C VAL A 42 4.00 4.19 -7.16
N ALA A 43 4.80 4.14 -6.09
CA ALA A 43 4.58 3.27 -4.95
C ALA A 43 3.23 3.58 -4.26
N SER A 44 2.91 4.87 -4.10
CA SER A 44 1.64 5.31 -3.52
C SER A 44 0.42 4.94 -4.38
N LEU A 45 0.53 5.00 -5.72
CA LEU A 45 -0.49 4.48 -6.64
C LEU A 45 -0.73 2.98 -6.41
N LEU A 46 0.34 2.18 -6.35
CA LEU A 46 0.24 0.73 -6.17
C LEU A 46 -0.34 0.36 -4.80
N ALA A 47 -0.04 1.16 -3.77
CA ALA A 47 -0.65 1.04 -2.45
C ALA A 47 -2.15 1.31 -2.47
N VAL A 48 -2.60 2.34 -3.20
CA VAL A 48 -4.02 2.66 -3.37
C VAL A 48 -4.74 1.57 -4.18
N MET A 49 -4.12 1.08 -5.26
CA MET A 49 -4.66 -0.04 -6.04
C MET A 49 -4.83 -1.29 -5.18
N PHE A 50 -3.84 -1.62 -4.36
CA PHE A 50 -3.95 -2.72 -3.41
C PHE A 50 -5.16 -2.52 -2.48
N ALA A 51 -5.29 -1.35 -1.85
CA ALA A 51 -6.33 -1.09 -0.87
C ALA A 51 -7.75 -1.27 -1.44
N PHE A 52 -7.98 -0.84 -2.68
CA PHE A 52 -9.29 -0.95 -3.33
C PHE A 52 -9.56 -2.32 -3.97
N VAL A 53 -8.54 -3.03 -4.47
CA VAL A 53 -8.73 -4.33 -5.14
C VAL A 53 -8.63 -5.49 -4.15
N VAL A 54 -7.49 -5.63 -3.47
CA VAL A 54 -7.18 -6.77 -2.62
C VAL A 54 -7.51 -6.46 -1.16
N GLY A 55 -7.17 -5.27 -0.70
CA GLY A 55 -7.41 -4.79 0.66
C GLY A 55 -8.88 -4.89 1.04
N PHE A 56 -9.77 -4.36 0.20
CA PHE A 56 -11.22 -4.41 0.44
C PHE A 56 -11.75 -5.84 0.62
N ALA A 57 -11.36 -6.77 -0.26
CA ALA A 57 -11.76 -8.17 -0.16
C ALA A 57 -11.22 -8.83 1.12
N LEU A 58 -9.96 -8.52 1.49
CA LEU A 58 -9.34 -9.06 2.70
C LEU A 58 -9.92 -8.49 3.98
N LEU A 59 -10.31 -7.21 4.00
CA LEU A 59 -11.06 -6.61 5.11
C LEU A 59 -12.37 -7.35 5.34
N TRP A 60 -13.09 -7.68 4.27
CA TRP A 60 -14.31 -8.49 4.37
C TRP A 60 -14.04 -9.89 4.93
N CYS A 61 -12.99 -10.55 4.45
CA CYS A 61 -12.55 -11.85 4.97
C CYS A 61 -12.15 -11.76 6.44
N ALA A 62 -11.42 -10.71 6.83
CA ALA A 62 -10.98 -10.46 8.20
C ALA A 62 -12.17 -10.21 9.13
N GLU A 63 -13.19 -9.49 8.69
CA GLU A 63 -14.40 -9.23 9.46
C GLU A 63 -15.22 -10.51 9.68
N SER A 64 -15.35 -11.33 8.64
CA SER A 64 -15.99 -12.65 8.72
C SER A 64 -15.25 -13.59 9.68
N PHE A 65 -13.93 -13.56 9.69
CA PHE A 65 -13.10 -14.35 10.62
C PHE A 65 -13.19 -13.81 12.06
N ALA A 66 -13.16 -12.49 12.23
CA ALA A 66 -13.23 -11.83 13.51
C ALA A 66 -14.57 -12.07 14.23
N TYR A 67 -15.67 -12.28 13.49
CA TYR A 67 -16.97 -12.65 14.05
C TYR A 67 -16.94 -13.97 14.83
N ARG A 68 -16.06 -14.92 14.46
CA ARG A 68 -15.92 -16.22 15.13
C ARG A 68 -14.88 -16.21 16.26
N MET A 69 -14.22 -15.08 16.53
CA MET A 69 -13.04 -15.03 17.38
C MET A 69 -13.17 -14.08 18.57
N ARG A 70 -12.36 -14.33 19.61
CA ARG A 70 -12.35 -13.53 20.84
C ARG A 70 -11.91 -12.09 20.53
N ARG A 71 -12.61 -11.08 21.08
CA ARG A 71 -12.35 -9.64 20.83
C ARG A 71 -10.89 -9.19 20.98
N ARG A 72 -10.10 -9.87 21.83
CA ARG A 72 -8.68 -9.55 22.08
C ARG A 72 -7.75 -9.97 20.92
N LEU A 73 -8.14 -10.96 20.13
CA LEU A 73 -7.34 -11.48 19.00
C LEU A 73 -7.71 -10.85 17.65
N GLN A 74 -8.86 -10.19 17.57
CA GLN A 74 -9.33 -9.50 16.36
C GLN A 74 -8.28 -8.55 15.75
N PRO A 75 -7.67 -7.60 16.49
CA PRO A 75 -6.67 -6.71 15.90
C PRO A 75 -5.42 -7.45 15.40
N LEU A 76 -5.04 -8.56 16.03
CA LEU A 76 -3.89 -9.37 15.63
C LEU A 76 -4.13 -10.08 14.30
N VAL A 77 -5.36 -10.57 14.07
CA VAL A 77 -5.75 -11.20 12.81
C VAL A 77 -5.73 -10.20 11.66
N TYR A 78 -6.29 -9.01 11.88
CA TYR A 78 -6.24 -7.94 10.87
C TYR A 78 -4.79 -7.57 10.53
N ALA A 79 -3.95 -7.39 11.55
CA ALA A 79 -2.54 -7.09 11.38
C ALA A 79 -1.79 -8.20 10.61
N ALA A 80 -2.04 -9.47 10.92
CA ALA A 80 -1.41 -10.62 10.25
C ALA A 80 -1.85 -10.74 8.78
N ILE A 81 -3.15 -10.59 8.50
CA ILE A 81 -3.69 -10.59 7.13
C ILE A 81 -3.08 -9.44 6.33
N GLY A 82 -3.02 -8.24 6.91
CA GLY A 82 -2.38 -7.08 6.28
C GLY A 82 -0.91 -7.31 5.99
N ALA A 83 -0.17 -7.88 6.94
CA ALA A 83 1.26 -8.16 6.78
C ALA A 83 1.53 -9.14 5.63
N LEU A 84 0.81 -10.26 5.59
CA LEU A 84 0.98 -11.26 4.55
C LEU A 84 0.58 -10.71 3.17
N SER A 85 -0.57 -10.05 3.10
CA SER A 85 -1.12 -9.58 1.83
C SER A 85 -0.29 -8.46 1.20
N PHE A 86 0.08 -7.42 1.97
CA PHE A 86 0.89 -6.33 1.41
C PHE A 86 2.34 -6.76 1.20
N GLY A 87 2.87 -7.70 2.00
CA GLY A 87 4.17 -8.31 1.75
C GLY A 87 4.22 -9.04 0.41
N VAL A 88 3.22 -9.89 0.12
CA VAL A 88 3.08 -10.56 -1.18
C VAL A 88 2.88 -9.56 -2.31
N TRP A 89 2.01 -8.56 -2.11
CA TRP A 89 1.79 -7.49 -3.09
C TRP A 89 3.08 -6.72 -3.41
N THR A 90 3.89 -6.44 -2.40
CA THR A 90 5.16 -5.72 -2.57
C THR A 90 6.12 -6.54 -3.41
N VAL A 91 6.30 -7.82 -3.09
CA VAL A 91 7.20 -8.71 -3.83
C VAL A 91 6.74 -8.94 -5.27
N TRP A 92 5.45 -9.15 -5.49
CA TRP A 92 4.94 -9.57 -6.79
C TRP A 92 4.63 -8.38 -7.70
N VAL A 93 4.01 -7.34 -7.18
CA VAL A 93 3.49 -6.21 -7.97
C VAL A 93 4.45 -5.02 -7.90
N VAL A 94 4.81 -4.56 -6.70
CA VAL A 94 5.66 -3.36 -6.56
C VAL A 94 7.05 -3.59 -7.13
N LEU A 95 7.70 -4.68 -6.75
CA LEU A 95 8.99 -5.06 -7.33
C LEU A 95 8.86 -5.51 -8.80
N GLY A 96 7.71 -6.08 -9.20
CA GLY A 96 7.44 -6.42 -10.59
C GLY A 96 7.45 -5.20 -11.51
N VAL A 97 6.70 -4.15 -11.14
CA VAL A 97 6.69 -2.85 -11.85
C VAL A 97 8.09 -2.24 -11.85
N ARG A 98 8.80 -2.31 -10.72
CA ARG A 98 10.17 -1.82 -10.64
C ARG A 98 11.12 -2.56 -11.58
N ASN A 99 11.08 -3.89 -11.59
CA ASN A 99 11.91 -4.74 -12.44
C ASN A 99 11.62 -4.51 -13.93
N MET A 100 10.36 -4.23 -14.28
CA MET A 100 9.98 -3.83 -15.64
C MET A 100 10.69 -2.53 -16.06
N ILE A 101 10.73 -1.53 -15.16
CA ILE A 101 11.39 -0.25 -15.42
C ILE A 101 12.93 -0.42 -15.46
N THR A 102 13.53 -1.14 -14.50
CA THR A 102 14.99 -1.37 -14.48
C THR A 102 15.47 -2.24 -15.63
N GLY A 103 14.65 -3.19 -16.07
CA GLY A 103 14.92 -4.04 -17.23
C GLY A 103 15.03 -3.23 -18.52
N ARG A 104 14.12 -2.26 -18.73
CA ARG A 104 14.18 -1.32 -19.88
C ARG A 104 15.42 -0.43 -19.84
N LEU A 105 15.91 -0.10 -18.65
CA LEU A 105 17.11 0.71 -18.42
C LEU A 105 18.42 -0.09 -18.47
N GLY A 106 18.38 -1.39 -18.82
CA GLY A 106 19.57 -2.24 -18.86
C GLY A 106 20.22 -2.49 -17.50
N ALA A 107 19.53 -2.16 -16.40
CA ALA A 107 20.10 -2.18 -15.06
C ALA A 107 20.05 -3.58 -14.39
N GLY A 108 19.41 -4.57 -15.03
CA GLY A 108 19.25 -5.91 -14.47
C GLY A 108 18.20 -5.97 -13.34
N ALA A 109 17.91 -7.19 -12.90
CA ALA A 109 16.93 -7.45 -11.84
C ALA A 109 17.50 -7.13 -10.44
N LEU A 110 16.60 -6.83 -9.49
CA LEU A 110 16.95 -6.66 -8.07
C LEU A 110 17.53 -7.95 -7.47
N SER A 111 18.43 -7.80 -6.51
CA SER A 111 19.02 -8.95 -5.81
C SER A 111 18.00 -9.63 -4.91
N ALA A 112 18.27 -10.90 -4.54
CA ALA A 112 17.46 -11.62 -3.56
C ALA A 112 17.42 -10.90 -2.20
N HIS A 113 18.53 -10.22 -1.83
CA HIS A 113 18.62 -9.44 -0.60
C HIS A 113 17.69 -8.22 -0.62
N ASP A 114 17.70 -7.43 -1.69
CA ASP A 114 16.82 -6.25 -1.83
C ASP A 114 15.34 -6.65 -1.83
N THR A 115 15.04 -7.79 -2.45
CA THR A 115 13.69 -8.38 -2.48
C THR A 115 13.21 -8.71 -1.07
N THR A 116 14.06 -9.31 -0.23
CA THR A 116 13.69 -9.62 1.16
C THR A 116 13.46 -8.37 2.01
N ILE A 117 14.28 -7.33 1.85
CA ILE A 117 14.11 -6.07 2.58
C ILE A 117 12.79 -5.41 2.20
N ALA A 118 12.50 -5.32 0.89
CA ALA A 118 11.24 -4.77 0.41
C ALA A 118 10.03 -5.59 0.88
N ALA A 119 10.13 -6.92 0.91
CA ALA A 119 9.07 -7.80 1.42
C ALA A 119 8.76 -7.52 2.89
N VAL A 120 9.79 -7.37 3.72
CA VAL A 120 9.65 -7.08 5.16
C VAL A 120 9.07 -5.68 5.37
N SER A 121 9.56 -4.68 4.65
CA SER A 121 9.00 -3.32 4.69
C SER A 121 7.53 -3.34 4.31
N GLY A 122 7.17 -3.97 3.19
CA GLY A 122 5.79 -4.14 2.78
C GLY A 122 4.94 -4.84 3.84
N ALA A 123 5.42 -5.93 4.42
CA ALA A 123 4.69 -6.61 5.49
C ALA A 123 4.42 -5.69 6.70
N LEU A 124 5.38 -4.85 7.10
CA LEU A 124 5.19 -3.89 8.18
C LEU A 124 4.16 -2.81 7.82
N LEU A 125 4.18 -2.31 6.57
CA LEU A 125 3.20 -1.32 6.11
C LEU A 125 1.79 -1.91 6.06
N GLY A 126 1.65 -3.12 5.54
CA GLY A 126 0.38 -3.85 5.53
C GLY A 126 -0.16 -4.11 6.93
N MET A 127 0.72 -4.49 7.86
CA MET A 127 0.38 -4.68 9.27
C MET A 127 -0.16 -3.39 9.91
N ALA A 128 0.57 -2.28 9.75
CA ALA A 128 0.20 -0.98 10.30
C ALA A 128 -1.12 -0.48 9.70
N ALA A 129 -1.31 -0.64 8.39
CA ALA A 129 -2.49 -0.15 7.71
C ALA A 129 -3.76 -0.94 8.05
N PHE A 130 -3.70 -2.28 8.13
CA PHE A 130 -4.87 -3.07 8.56
C PHE A 130 -5.20 -2.86 10.04
N PHE A 131 -4.19 -2.67 10.88
CA PHE A 131 -4.40 -2.31 12.28
C PHE A 131 -5.04 -0.92 12.43
N ALA A 132 -4.59 0.05 11.63
CA ALA A 132 -5.19 1.38 11.56
C ALA A 132 -6.62 1.32 11.03
N ALA A 133 -6.90 0.55 9.99
CA ALA A 133 -8.24 0.37 9.44
C ALA A 133 -9.21 -0.18 10.50
N TYR A 134 -8.79 -1.18 11.28
CA TYR A 134 -9.60 -1.74 12.37
C TYR A 134 -9.87 -0.71 13.49
N THR A 135 -8.85 0.03 13.94
CA THR A 135 -8.96 0.94 15.09
C THR A 135 -9.62 2.28 14.76
N LEU A 136 -9.31 2.85 13.60
CA LEU A 136 -9.78 4.17 13.18
C LEU A 136 -11.05 4.10 12.32
N GLY A 137 -11.35 2.97 11.68
CA GLY A 137 -12.51 2.83 10.79
C GLY A 137 -13.84 3.22 11.42
N GLU A 138 -14.12 2.75 12.63
CA GLU A 138 -15.37 3.09 13.35
C GLU A 138 -15.41 4.56 13.81
N ARG A 139 -14.26 5.14 14.18
CA ARG A 139 -14.16 6.53 14.64
C ARG A 139 -14.31 7.51 13.48
N LEU A 140 -13.72 7.18 12.34
CA LEU A 140 -13.75 8.02 11.14
C LEU A 140 -15.03 7.85 10.33
N ALA A 141 -15.74 6.72 10.46
CA ALA A 141 -17.08 6.54 9.88
C ALA A 141 -18.11 7.59 10.36
N ARG A 142 -17.90 8.18 11.54
CA ARG A 142 -18.72 9.28 12.08
C ARG A 142 -18.40 10.63 11.44
N HIS A 143 -17.19 10.81 10.91
CA HIS A 143 -16.69 12.07 10.33
C HIS A 143 -16.68 11.98 8.80
N ARG A 144 -17.87 12.09 8.18
CA ARG A 144 -18.05 11.94 6.72
C ARG A 144 -17.16 12.86 5.89
N ALA A 145 -16.96 14.09 6.34
CA ALA A 145 -16.10 15.08 5.67
C ALA A 145 -14.62 14.68 5.68
N ALA A 146 -14.11 14.23 6.83
CA ALA A 146 -12.73 13.74 6.95
C ALA A 146 -12.50 12.50 6.08
N LEU A 147 -13.48 11.59 6.04
CA LEU A 147 -13.41 10.40 5.20
C LEU A 147 -13.40 10.74 3.70
N ALA A 148 -14.27 11.66 3.28
CA ALA A 148 -14.30 12.15 1.91
C ALA A 148 -12.98 12.85 1.54
N ALA A 149 -12.45 13.69 2.43
CA ALA A 149 -11.16 14.36 2.23
C ALA A 149 -10.02 13.34 2.08
N LEU A 150 -9.97 12.30 2.90
CA LEU A 150 -8.97 11.23 2.78
C LEU A 150 -9.11 10.43 1.48
N ALA A 151 -10.34 10.12 1.07
CA ALA A 151 -10.59 9.43 -0.19
C ALA A 151 -10.17 10.26 -1.41
N VAL A 152 -10.48 11.56 -1.39
CA VAL A 152 -10.06 12.49 -2.45
C VAL A 152 -8.55 12.65 -2.43
N ALA A 153 -7.92 12.81 -1.27
CA ALA A 153 -6.48 12.94 -1.15
C ALA A 153 -5.74 11.70 -1.67
N SER A 154 -6.16 10.49 -1.29
CA SER A 154 -5.56 9.25 -1.78
C SER A 154 -5.79 9.05 -3.28
N ALA A 155 -6.97 9.43 -3.80
CA ALA A 155 -7.24 9.40 -5.24
C ALA A 155 -6.35 10.40 -6.02
N LEU A 156 -6.17 11.62 -5.53
CA LEU A 156 -5.30 12.62 -6.16
C LEU A 156 -3.84 12.16 -6.18
N VAL A 157 -3.36 11.58 -5.09
CA VAL A 157 -2.01 10.99 -5.01
C VAL A 157 -1.86 9.83 -5.99
N ALA A 158 -2.87 8.96 -6.09
CA ALA A 158 -2.88 7.89 -7.08
C ALA A 158 -2.88 8.42 -8.53
N CYS A 159 -3.67 9.45 -8.83
CA CYS A 159 -3.66 10.10 -10.15
C CYS A 159 -2.28 10.68 -10.49
N TYR A 160 -1.62 11.33 -9.53
CA TYR A 160 -0.24 11.80 -9.70
C TYR A 160 0.73 10.63 -9.95
N GLY A 161 0.65 9.56 -9.16
CA GLY A 161 1.47 8.36 -9.36
C GLY A 161 1.26 7.71 -10.73
N GLY A 162 0.02 7.70 -11.23
CA GLY A 162 -0.32 7.20 -12.56
C GLY A 162 0.26 8.06 -13.68
N TYR A 163 0.18 9.38 -13.55
CA TYR A 163 0.82 10.32 -14.47
C TYR A 163 2.33 10.13 -14.50
N VAL A 164 2.98 10.02 -13.34
CA VAL A 164 4.43 9.78 -13.25
C VAL A 164 4.82 8.46 -13.91
N LEU A 165 4.08 7.38 -13.65
CA LEU A 165 4.34 6.08 -14.26
C LEU A 165 4.20 6.14 -15.79
N PHE A 166 3.17 6.84 -16.28
CA PHE A 166 2.95 7.05 -17.71
C PHE A 166 4.13 7.78 -18.34
N VAL A 167 4.57 8.89 -17.75
CA VAL A 167 5.73 9.65 -18.23
C VAL A 167 6.98 8.76 -18.23
N MET A 168 7.28 8.08 -17.12
CA MET A 168 8.42 7.16 -17.03
C MET A 168 8.40 6.13 -18.16
N LEU A 169 7.26 5.48 -18.42
CA LEU A 169 7.17 4.45 -19.46
C LEU A 169 7.28 4.98 -20.89
N HIS A 170 7.00 6.27 -21.13
CA HIS A 170 7.12 6.89 -22.47
C HIS A 170 8.47 7.56 -22.69
N THR A 171 9.18 7.93 -21.63
CA THR A 171 10.53 8.52 -21.70
C THR A 171 11.65 7.47 -21.73
N LEU A 172 11.32 6.20 -21.49
CA LEU A 172 12.22 5.05 -21.44
C LEU A 172 12.11 4.19 -22.70
#